data_AF-A0A6J4N868-F1
#
_entry.id   AF-A0A6J4N868-F1
#
_cell.length_a   1.000
_cell.length_b   1.000
_cell.length_c   1.000
_cell.angle_alpha   90.00
_cell.angle_beta   90.00
_cell.angle_gamma   90.00
#
_symmetry.space_group_name_H-M   'P 1'
#
loop_
_entity.id
_entity.type
_entity.pdbx_description
1 polymer ?
#
loop_
_entity_poly.entity_id
_entity_poly.type
_entity_poly.pdbx_seq_one_letter_code
_entity_poly.pdbx_strand_id
1 'polypeptide(L)'
;MSNPDPKEIVRRLINEVMNTGNVSVLDELYTPQLAPIAHQWVGPFLASFSNVRMRIVQLVAEGETVVGRFACSGTHSGTWPGQPPTGRRFTNVAEVYFFRVVNGRDR
;
A
#
# COMPACT_ATOMS: atom_id res chain seq x y z
N MET A 1 15.95 22.32 4.21
CA MET A 1 16.03 20.88 3.85
C MET A 1 14.83 20.63 2.94
N SER A 2 15.02 20.19 1.70
CA SER A 2 13.86 19.88 0.84
C SER A 2 13.14 18.66 1.41
N ASN A 3 11.81 18.68 1.43
CA ASN A 3 11.05 17.47 1.71
C ASN A 3 11.41 16.39 0.68
N PRO A 4 11.41 15.09 1.06
CA PRO A 4 11.56 14.01 0.10
C PRO A 4 10.47 14.09 -0.98
N ASP A 5 10.79 13.63 -2.20
CA ASP A 5 9.82 13.53 -3.30
C ASP A 5 8.58 12.76 -2.81
N PRO A 6 7.36 13.33 -2.87
CA PRO A 6 6.17 12.66 -2.37
C PRO A 6 5.90 11.32 -3.09
N LYS A 7 6.39 11.14 -4.32
CA LYS A 7 6.33 9.84 -5.01
C LYS A 7 7.17 8.78 -4.32
N GLU A 8 8.25 9.15 -3.65
CA GLU A 8 9.12 8.19 -2.95
C GLU A 8 8.40 7.54 -1.78
N ILE A 9 7.56 8.28 -1.05
CA ILE A 9 6.72 7.73 0.02
C ILE A 9 5.79 6.63 -0.50
N VAL A 10 5.18 6.85 -1.66
CA VAL A 10 4.33 5.85 -2.33
C VAL A 10 5.17 4.66 -2.82
N ARG A 11 6.39 4.88 -3.34
CA ARG A 11 7.28 3.78 -3.74
C ARG A 11 7.66 2.89 -2.57
N ARG A 12 8.03 3.49 -1.44
CA ARG A 12 8.35 2.76 -0.21
C ARG A 12 7.15 1.98 0.29
N LEU A 13 5.95 2.57 0.31
CA LEU A 13 4.73 1.84 0.67
C LEU A 13 4.53 0.59 -0.20
N ILE A 14 4.67 0.71 -1.52
CA ILE A 14 4.46 -0.44 -2.40
C ILE A 14 5.58 -1.48 -2.25
N ASN A 15 6.84 -1.06 -2.23
CA ASN A 15 7.98 -1.97 -2.25
C ASN A 15 8.22 -2.63 -0.88
N GLU A 16 8.18 -1.85 0.19
CA GLU A 16 8.51 -2.30 1.54
C GLU A 16 7.29 -2.85 2.28
N VAL A 17 6.09 -2.33 2.04
CA VAL A 17 4.91 -2.83 2.76
C VAL A 17 4.18 -3.86 1.92
N MET A 18 3.69 -3.49 0.74
CA MET A 18 2.80 -4.37 -0.04
C MET A 18 3.53 -5.57 -0.63
N ASN A 19 4.77 -5.40 -1.09
CA ASN A 19 5.51 -6.44 -1.80
C ASN A 19 6.39 -7.31 -0.89
N THR A 20 6.89 -6.78 0.23
CA THR A 20 7.76 -7.55 1.15
C THR A 20 7.12 -7.83 2.50
N GLY A 21 5.99 -7.18 2.83
CA GLY A 21 5.29 -7.34 4.09
C GLY A 21 5.99 -6.70 5.28
N ASN A 22 6.93 -5.77 5.06
CA ASN A 22 7.60 -5.07 6.14
C ASN A 22 6.68 -4.00 6.75
N VAL A 23 5.83 -4.40 7.69
CA VAL A 23 4.90 -3.47 8.37
C VAL A 23 5.59 -2.52 9.34
N SER A 24 6.88 -2.72 9.66
CA SER A 24 7.60 -1.85 10.61
C SER A 24 7.84 -0.43 10.09
N VAL A 25 7.76 -0.20 8.78
CA VAL A 25 7.98 1.13 8.19
C VAL A 25 6.72 1.97 8.11
N LEU A 26 5.56 1.47 8.56
CA LEU A 26 4.30 2.20 8.51
C LEU A 26 4.33 3.50 9.32
N ASP A 27 5.00 3.52 10.48
CA ASP A 27 5.18 4.72 11.31
C ASP A 27 6.04 5.81 10.64
N GLU A 28 6.87 5.43 9.66
CA GLU A 28 7.64 6.37 8.86
C GLU A 28 6.84 6.92 7.69
N LEU A 29 5.96 6.11 7.09
CA LEU A 29 5.25 6.42 5.85
C LEU A 29 3.92 7.12 6.07
N TYR A 30 3.28 6.93 7.23
CA TYR A 30 2.00 7.55 7.57
C TYR A 30 2.15 8.59 8.67
N THR A 31 1.25 9.57 8.68
CA THR A 31 1.12 10.49 9.82
C THR A 31 0.81 9.73 11.11
N PRO A 32 1.19 10.25 12.29
CA PRO A 32 0.90 9.58 13.57
C PRO A 32 -0.58 9.25 13.80
N GLN A 33 -1.48 9.99 13.16
CA GLN A 33 -2.92 9.75 13.22
C GLN A 33 -3.35 8.55 12.35
N LEU A 34 -2.68 8.33 11.22
CA LEU A 34 -3.04 7.30 10.24
C LEU A 34 -2.26 6.00 10.42
N ALA A 35 -1.04 6.06 10.96
CA ALA A 35 -0.22 4.86 11.16
C ALA A 35 -0.96 3.75 11.94
N PRO A 36 -1.68 4.03 13.05
CA PRO A 36 -2.46 3.00 13.75
C PRO A 36 -3.56 2.37 12.88
N ILE A 37 -4.20 3.19 12.04
CA ILE A 37 -5.22 2.71 11.09
C ILE A 37 -4.57 1.83 10.04
N ALA A 38 -3.42 2.24 9.50
CA ALA A 38 -2.64 1.46 8.55
C ALA A 38 -2.27 0.08 9.11
N HIS A 39 -1.78 0.02 10.35
CA HIS A 39 -1.47 -1.24 11.02
C HIS A 39 -2.71 -2.16 11.14
N GLN A 40 -3.88 -1.60 11.39
CA GLN A 40 -5.11 -2.39 11.55
C GLN A 40 -5.61 -3.03 10.25
N TRP A 41 -5.30 -2.48 9.08
CA TRP A 41 -5.78 -3.05 7.81
C TRP A 41 -4.69 -3.75 6.99
N VAL A 42 -3.45 -3.25 7.01
CA VAL A 42 -2.34 -3.81 6.22
C VAL A 42 -2.00 -5.22 6.69
N GLY A 43 -1.87 -5.42 8.00
CA GLY A 43 -1.55 -6.73 8.58
C GLY A 43 -2.59 -7.79 8.20
N PRO A 44 -3.89 -7.57 8.47
CA PRO A 44 -4.94 -8.48 8.06
C PRO A 44 -5.01 -8.70 6.55
N PHE A 45 -4.75 -7.68 5.73
CA PHE A 45 -4.70 -7.83 4.28
C PHE A 45 -3.60 -8.80 3.84
N LEU A 46 -2.37 -8.60 4.31
CA LEU A 46 -1.23 -9.47 3.99
C LEU A 46 -1.38 -10.89 4.56
N ALA A 47 -2.11 -11.05 5.67
CA ALA A 47 -2.47 -12.36 6.20
C ALA A 47 -3.54 -13.08 5.35
N SER A 48 -4.44 -12.31 4.73
CA SER A 48 -5.55 -12.84 3.93
C SER A 48 -5.16 -13.14 2.48
N PHE A 49 -4.16 -12.42 1.97
CA PHE A 49 -3.67 -12.57 0.60
C PHE A 49 -2.19 -12.92 0.61
N SER A 50 -1.86 -14.13 0.15
CA SER A 50 -0.47 -14.55 -0.06
C SER A 50 0.00 -14.19 -1.47
N ASN A 51 1.33 -14.18 -1.66
CA ASN A 51 1.97 -13.85 -2.94
C ASN A 51 1.50 -12.51 -3.52
N VAL A 52 1.23 -11.54 -2.63
CA VAL A 52 0.86 -10.19 -3.03
C VAL A 52 2.01 -9.57 -3.81
N ARG A 53 1.68 -9.08 -5.00
CA ARG A 53 2.60 -8.29 -5.82
C ARG A 53 1.85 -7.13 -6.41
N MET A 54 2.17 -5.94 -5.94
CA MET A 54 1.69 -4.68 -6.47
C MET A 54 2.77 -4.04 -7.34
N ARG A 55 2.46 -3.83 -8.62
CA ARG A 55 3.33 -3.15 -9.57
C ARG A 55 2.86 -1.73 -9.79
N ILE A 56 3.77 -0.78 -9.62
CA ILE A 56 3.55 0.62 -9.97
C ILE A 56 3.52 0.73 -11.50
N VAL A 57 2.38 1.15 -12.06
CA VAL A 57 2.23 1.43 -13.49
C VAL A 57 2.59 2.89 -13.77
N GLN A 58 2.13 3.80 -12.92
CA GLN A 58 2.37 5.24 -13.08
C GLN A 58 2.21 5.96 -11.74
N LEU A 59 3.05 6.98 -11.49
CA LEU A 59 2.87 7.94 -10.40
C LEU A 59 2.91 9.37 -10.96
N VAL A 60 1.88 10.15 -10.69
CA VAL A 60 1.79 11.58 -10.98
C VAL A 60 1.74 12.32 -9.64
N ALA A 61 2.48 13.42 -9.52
CA ALA A 61 2.44 14.24 -8.31
C ALA A 61 2.21 15.70 -8.68
N GLU A 62 1.35 16.35 -7.92
CA GLU A 62 1.04 17.78 -7.99
C GLU A 62 0.90 18.31 -6.56
N GLY A 63 1.83 19.16 -6.14
CA GLY A 63 1.92 19.62 -4.75
C GLY A 63 2.05 18.44 -3.77
N GLU A 64 1.13 18.36 -2.81
CA GLU A 64 1.05 17.29 -1.81
C GLU A 64 0.29 16.05 -2.31
N THR A 65 -0.33 16.09 -3.49
CA THR A 65 -1.14 14.99 -4.00
C THR A 65 -0.30 14.08 -4.88
N VAL A 66 -0.39 12.77 -4.63
CA VAL A 66 0.17 11.75 -5.52
C VAL A 66 -0.94 10.83 -5.99
N VAL A 67 -1.06 10.65 -7.29
CA VAL A 67 -1.98 9.67 -7.90
C VAL A 67 -1.16 8.53 -8.44
N GLY A 68 -1.50 7.32 -7.99
CA GLY A 68 -0.84 6.10 -8.45
C GLY A 68 -1.80 5.19 -9.18
N ARG A 69 -1.35 4.67 -10.33
CA ARG A 69 -1.97 3.55 -11.02
C ARG A 69 -1.15 2.30 -10.77
N PHE A 70 -1.82 1.21 -10.41
CA PHE A 70 -1.18 -0.04 -10.01
C PHE A 70 -1.79 -1.24 -10.73
N ALA A 71 -1.04 -2.34 -10.71
CA ALA A 71 -1.51 -3.66 -11.08
C ALA A 71 -1.21 -4.62 -9.92
N CYS A 72 -2.24 -5.08 -9.23
CA CYS A 72 -2.14 -5.96 -8.06
C CYS A 72 -2.40 -7.42 -8.44
N SER A 73 -1.65 -8.32 -7.85
CA SER A 73 -1.83 -9.77 -7.97
C SER A 73 -1.68 -10.42 -6.61
N GLY A 74 -2.33 -11.56 -6.39
CA GLY A 74 -2.26 -12.29 -5.13
C GLY A 74 -3.17 -13.50 -5.13
N THR A 75 -3.14 -14.26 -4.04
CA THR A 75 -3.99 -15.44 -3.82
C THR A 75 -4.77 -15.25 -2.53
N HIS A 76 -6.09 -15.40 -2.58
CA HIS A 76 -6.94 -15.35 -1.39
C HIS A 76 -6.77 -16.64 -0.57
N SER A 77 -5.87 -16.60 0.40
CA SER A 77 -5.39 -17.76 1.16
C SER A 77 -5.72 -17.72 2.66
N GLY A 78 -6.13 -16.57 3.19
CA GLY A 78 -6.66 -16.41 4.54
C GLY A 78 -8.04 -15.76 4.54
N THR A 79 -8.67 -15.66 5.71
CA THR A 79 -10.00 -15.06 5.87
C THR A 79 -9.95 -13.55 5.70
N TRP A 80 -10.65 -13.03 4.69
CA TRP A 80 -10.82 -11.60 4.43
C TRP A 80 -12.25 -11.19 4.81
N PRO A 81 -12.50 -10.07 5.52
CA PRO A 81 -13.69 -9.80 6.35
C PRO A 81 -14.92 -10.70 6.14
N GLY A 82 -15.01 -11.77 6.93
CA GLY A 82 -16.12 -12.73 6.94
C GLY A 82 -16.16 -13.74 5.77
N GLN A 83 -15.28 -13.59 4.78
CA GLN A 83 -15.14 -14.48 3.63
C GLN A 83 -14.03 -15.51 3.88
N PRO A 84 -14.33 -16.82 3.82
CA PRO A 84 -13.32 -17.86 3.93
C PRO A 84 -12.35 -17.83 2.73
N PRO A 85 -11.12 -18.33 2.89
CA PRO A 85 -10.14 -18.36 1.81
C PRO A 85 -10.64 -19.18 0.63
N THR A 86 -10.66 -18.56 -0.56
CA THR A 86 -11.15 -19.23 -1.76
C THR A 86 -10.08 -20.06 -2.49
N GLY A 87 -8.81 -19.85 -2.17
CA GLY A 87 -7.67 -20.42 -2.90
C GLY A 87 -7.47 -19.85 -4.31
N ARG A 88 -8.33 -18.93 -4.75
CA ARG A 88 -8.27 -18.36 -6.11
C ARG A 88 -7.18 -17.30 -6.19
N ARG A 89 -6.46 -17.30 -7.31
CA ARG A 89 -5.50 -16.27 -7.68
C ARG A 89 -6.18 -15.18 -8.50
N PHE A 90 -5.89 -13.92 -8.18
CA PHE A 90 -6.15 -12.78 -9.05
C PHE A 90 -4.84 -12.27 -9.65
N THR A 91 -4.90 -11.68 -10.84
CA THR A 91 -3.70 -11.28 -11.59
C THR A 91 -3.93 -9.95 -12.30
N ASN A 92 -3.00 -9.02 -12.10
CA ASN A 92 -2.98 -7.69 -12.71
C ASN A 92 -4.32 -6.92 -12.57
N VAL A 93 -4.95 -7.02 -11.40
CA VAL A 93 -6.12 -6.18 -11.07
C VAL A 93 -5.69 -4.73 -11.10
N ALA A 94 -6.35 -3.94 -11.94
CA ALA A 94 -6.02 -2.53 -12.12
C ALA A 94 -6.60 -1.70 -10.97
N GLU A 95 -5.77 -0.88 -10.36
CA GLU A 95 -6.13 -0.05 -9.21
C GLU A 95 -5.65 1.39 -9.42
N VAL A 96 -6.39 2.34 -8.86
CA VAL A 96 -5.99 3.74 -8.79
C VAL A 96 -6.18 4.22 -7.36
N TYR A 97 -5.14 4.81 -6.78
CA TYR A 97 -5.17 5.41 -5.45
C TYR A 97 -4.70 6.86 -5.49
N PHE A 98 -5.33 7.67 -4.66
CA PHE A 98 -4.92 9.04 -4.37
C PHE A 98 -4.31 9.06 -2.98
N PHE A 99 -3.12 9.62 -2.86
CA PHE A 99 -2.37 9.80 -1.63
C PHE A 99 -2.19 11.28 -1.36
N ARG A 100 -2.12 11.65 -0.09
CA ARG A 100 -1.80 13.02 0.32
C ARG A 100 -0.56 13.03 1.20
N VAL A 101 0.57 13.39 0.59
CA VAL A 101 1.87 13.36 1.24
C VAL A 101 2.21 14.74 1.81
N VAL A 102 2.20 14.84 3.13
CA VAL A 102 2.53 16.05 3.90
C VAL A 102 3.74 15.76 4.78
N ASN A 103 4.79 16.57 4.69
CA ASN A 103 6.03 16.38 5.47
C ASN A 103 6.63 14.98 5.34
N GLY A 104 6.58 14.41 4.12
CA GLY A 104 7.11 13.08 3.83
C GLY A 104 6.26 11.92 4.37
N ARG A 105 4.98 12.15 4.70
CA ARG A 105 4.06 11.13 5.20
C ARG A 105 2.69 11.22 4.56
N ASP A 106 2.05 10.09 4.32
CA ASP A 106 0.66 10.01 3.88
C ASP A 106 -0.32 10.35 5.01
N ARG A 107 -1.39 11.07 4.65
CA ARG A 107 -2.37 11.67 5.57
C ARG A 107 -3.79 11.22 5.28
#